data_AF-A0A1V0GZG5-F1
#
_entry.id   AF-A0A1V0GZG5-F1
#
_cell.length_a   1.000
_cell.length_b   1.000
_cell.length_c   1.000
_cell.angle_alpha   90.00
_cell.angle_beta   90.00
_cell.angle_gamma   90.00
#
_symmetry.space_group_name_H-M   'P 1'
#
loop_
_entity.id
_entity.type
_entity.pdbx_description
1 polymer ?
#
loop_
_entity_poly.entity_id
_entity_poly.type
_entity_poly.pdbx_seq_one_letter_code
_entity_poly.pdbx_strand_id
1 'polypeptide(L)'
;MPAHPDPLARLEELVQKKAQLEARIEAIDARQGEIDRKNDDRITWLLGSLVYERLGDNSALQDFVRRELPGRLTDRDHKRGLWQRLFPEDTGGPS
;
A
#
# COMPACT_ATOMS: atom_id res chain seq x y z
N MET A 1 -15.45 29.38 -51.09
CA MET A 1 -16.03 28.53 -50.02
C MET A 1 -14.93 27.61 -49.53
N PRO A 2 -14.43 27.74 -48.29
CA PRO A 2 -13.44 26.78 -47.79
C PRO A 2 -14.11 25.40 -47.71
N ALA A 3 -13.46 24.40 -48.32
CA ALA A 3 -13.92 23.02 -48.27
C ALA A 3 -14.10 22.60 -46.81
N HIS A 4 -15.33 22.23 -46.44
CA HIS A 4 -15.54 21.60 -45.14
C HIS A 4 -14.73 20.30 -45.09
N PRO A 5 -13.96 20.07 -44.02
CA PRO A 5 -13.23 18.81 -43.87
C PRO A 5 -14.24 17.66 -43.94
N ASP A 6 -13.87 16.59 -44.64
CA ASP A 6 -14.67 15.38 -44.80
C ASP A 6 -15.15 14.91 -43.41
N PRO A 7 -16.47 14.78 -43.18
CA PRO A 7 -17.03 14.32 -41.91
C PRO A 7 -16.43 13.01 -41.42
N LEU A 8 -16.04 12.11 -42.34
CA LEU A 8 -15.40 10.83 -41.99
C LEU A 8 -13.98 11.03 -41.48
N ALA A 9 -13.20 11.90 -42.13
CA ALA A 9 -11.84 12.25 -41.67
C ALA A 9 -11.86 12.90 -40.29
N ARG A 10 -12.87 13.75 -40.01
CA ARG A 10 -13.06 14.35 -38.68
C ARG A 10 -13.46 13.31 -37.63
N LEU A 11 -14.26 12.31 -37.99
CA LEU A 11 -14.62 11.21 -37.09
C LEU A 11 -13.39 10.36 -36.75
N GLU A 12 -12.56 10.02 -37.73
CA GLU A 12 -11.30 9.29 -37.52
C GLU A 12 -10.35 10.07 -36.60
N GLU A 13 -10.20 11.38 -36.82
CA GLU A 13 -9.39 12.23 -35.95
C GLU A 13 -9.91 12.25 -34.49
N LEU A 14 -11.23 12.29 -34.31
CA LEU A 14 -11.85 12.23 -32.98
C LEU A 14 -11.67 10.87 -32.31
N VAL A 15 -11.75 9.77 -33.06
CA VAL A 15 -11.49 8.42 -32.55
C VAL A 15 -10.03 8.28 -32.11
N GLN A 16 -9.09 8.79 -32.90
CA GLN A 16 -7.66 8.79 -32.55
C GLN A 16 -7.38 9.64 -31.30
N LYS A 17 -7.98 10.83 -31.22
CA LYS A 17 -7.89 11.68 -30.02
C LYS A 17 -8.48 11.01 -28.79
N LYS A 18 -9.61 10.31 -28.93
CA LYS A 18 -10.22 9.55 -27.84
C LYS A 18 -9.28 8.45 -27.33
N ALA A 19 -8.73 7.64 -28.24
CA ALA A 19 -7.79 6.58 -27.88
C ALA A 19 -6.53 7.12 -27.18
N GLN A 20 -6.01 8.27 -27.63
CA GLN A 20 -4.88 8.93 -26.99
C GLN A 20 -5.20 9.43 -25.58
N LEU A 21 -6.41 9.93 -25.35
CA LEU A 21 -6.86 10.37 -24.04
C LEU A 21 -7.08 9.19 -23.09
N GLU A 22 -7.67 8.09 -23.58
CA GLU A 22 -7.86 6.86 -22.81
C GLU A 22 -6.52 6.27 -22.36
N ALA A 23 -5.53 6.18 -23.26
CA ALA A 23 -4.19 5.71 -22.91
C ALA A 23 -3.49 6.62 -21.89
N ARG A 24 -3.75 7.94 -21.92
CA ARG A 24 -3.21 8.88 -20.92
C ARG A 24 -3.87 8.70 -19.56
N ILE A 25 -5.18 8.47 -19.52
CA ILE A 25 -5.92 8.20 -18.28
C ILE A 25 -5.36 6.93 -17.63
N GLU A 26 -5.23 5.84 -18.39
CA GLU A 26 -4.71 4.57 -17.88
C GLU A 26 -3.27 4.70 -17.34
N ALA A 27 -2.42 5.47 -18.02
CA ALA A 27 -1.07 5.75 -17.55
C ALA A 27 -1.03 6.60 -16.26
N ILE A 28 -1.98 7.52 -16.08
CA ILE A 28 -2.12 8.33 -14.85
C ILE A 28 -2.63 7.45 -13.71
N ASP A 29 -3.66 6.63 -13.94
CA ASP A 29 -4.23 5.74 -12.95
C ASP A 29 -3.22 4.68 -12.47
N ALA A 30 -2.43 4.12 -13.39
CA ALA A 30 -1.35 3.20 -13.04
C ALA A 30 -0.30 3.87 -12.14
N ARG A 31 0.09 5.11 -12.44
CA ARG A 31 1.02 5.89 -11.60
C ARG A 31 0.42 6.22 -10.24
N GLN A 32 -0.87 6.57 -10.19
CA GLN A 32 -1.56 6.84 -8.94
C GLN A 32 -1.58 5.59 -8.05
N GLY A 33 -1.91 4.42 -8.62
CA GLY A 33 -1.89 3.15 -7.89
C GLY A 33 -0.49 2.78 -7.38
N GLU A 34 0.58 3.11 -8.10
CA GLU A 34 1.96 2.93 -7.59
C GLU A 34 2.31 3.88 -6.45
N ILE A 35 1.86 5.14 -6.53
CA ILE A 35 2.06 6.14 -5.46
C ILE A 35 1.31 5.71 -4.20
N ASP A 36 0.07 5.26 -4.34
CA ASP A 36 -0.76 4.82 -3.21
C ASP A 36 -0.14 3.61 -2.51
N ARG A 37 0.31 2.59 -3.27
CA ARG A 37 1.05 1.46 -2.70
C ARG A 37 2.33 1.89 -1.97
N LYS A 38 3.11 2.80 -2.55
CA LYS A 38 4.32 3.33 -1.90
C LYS A 38 4.00 4.12 -0.64
N ASN A 39 2.89 4.85 -0.63
CA ASN A 39 2.43 5.57 0.54
C ASN A 39 1.96 4.59 1.63
N ASP A 40 1.22 3.55 1.27
CA ASP A 40 0.80 2.50 2.21
C ASP A 40 1.99 1.73 2.79
N ASP A 41 2.97 1.38 1.96
CA ASP A 41 4.23 0.77 2.39
C ASP A 41 4.99 1.70 3.33
N ARG A 42 5.07 3.00 3.00
CA ARG A 42 5.73 4.02 3.82
C ARG A 42 5.00 4.24 5.15
N ILE A 43 3.67 4.29 5.15
CA ILE A 43 2.85 4.41 6.35
C ILE A 43 3.03 3.16 7.22
N THR A 44 2.98 1.97 6.62
CA THR A 44 3.21 0.68 7.31
C THR A 44 4.61 0.63 7.91
N TRP A 45 5.62 1.08 7.16
CA TRP A 45 7.00 1.13 7.64
C TRP A 45 7.18 2.16 8.77
N LEU A 46 6.62 3.37 8.62
CA LEU A 46 6.68 4.42 9.64
C LEU A 46 5.94 4.00 10.92
N LEU A 47 4.76 3.41 10.79
CA LEU A 47 4.01 2.86 11.93
C LEU A 47 4.76 1.69 12.56
N GLY A 48 5.34 0.79 11.76
CA GLY A 48 6.18 -0.30 12.26
C GLY A 48 7.39 0.22 13.03
N SER A 49 8.07 1.24 12.50
CA SER A 49 9.22 1.88 13.15
C SER A 49 8.82 2.62 14.43
N LEU A 50 7.73 3.39 14.40
CA LEU A 50 7.22 4.12 15.56
C LEU A 50 6.73 3.17 16.65
N VAL A 51 6.04 2.09 16.29
CA VAL A 51 5.64 1.05 17.23
C VAL A 51 6.87 0.37 17.78
N TYR A 52 7.84 -0.04 16.96
CA TYR A 52 9.07 -0.69 17.43
C TYR A 52 9.86 0.19 18.42
N GLU A 53 10.05 1.48 18.09
CA GLU A 53 10.78 2.42 18.93
C GLU A 53 10.07 2.75 20.25
N ARG A 54 8.73 2.87 20.22
CA ARG A 54 7.93 3.20 21.42
C ARG A 54 7.38 1.99 22.17
N LEU A 55 7.54 0.77 21.65
CA LEU A 55 6.98 -0.41 22.29
C LEU A 55 7.51 -0.56 23.72
N GLY A 56 8.77 -0.23 23.98
CA GLY A 56 9.37 -0.27 25.31
C GLY A 56 8.79 0.73 26.31
N ASP A 57 8.33 1.89 25.84
CA ASP A 57 8.00 3.05 26.69
C ASP A 57 6.51 3.21 26.99
N ASN A 58 5.65 2.44 26.32
CA ASN A 58 4.19 2.58 26.43
C ASN A 58 3.51 1.24 26.74
N SER A 59 3.14 1.05 28.02
CA SER A 59 2.48 -0.15 28.51
C SER A 59 1.14 -0.44 27.83
N ALA A 60 0.33 0.59 27.55
CA ALA A 60 -0.95 0.40 26.86
C ALA A 60 -0.77 -0.09 25.42
N LEU A 61 0.30 0.36 24.75
CA LEU A 61 0.66 -0.12 23.42
C LEU A 61 1.21 -1.55 23.48
N GLN A 62 2.02 -1.90 24.48
CA GLN A 62 2.45 -3.29 24.69
C GLN A 62 1.27 -4.22 24.90
N ASP A 63 0.31 -3.85 25.75
CA ASP A 63 -0.85 -4.68 26.06
C ASP A 63 -1.75 -4.85 24.83
N PHE A 64 -1.92 -3.78 24.04
CA PHE A 64 -2.63 -3.84 22.77
C PHE A 64 -1.94 -4.78 21.77
N VAL A 65 -0.63 -4.64 21.58
CA VAL A 65 0.14 -5.48 20.64
C VAL A 65 0.15 -6.92 21.11
N ARG A 66 0.35 -7.21 22.41
CA ARG A 66 0.30 -8.56 22.96
C ARG A 66 -1.04 -9.26 22.72
N ARG A 67 -2.15 -8.52 22.76
CA ARG A 67 -3.49 -9.07 22.50
C ARG A 67 -3.76 -9.30 21.02
N GLU A 68 -3.40 -8.36 20.15
CA GLU A 68 -3.83 -8.38 18.74
C GLU A 68 -2.84 -9.06 17.80
N LEU A 69 -1.53 -9.00 18.12
CA LEU A 69 -0.47 -9.53 17.26
C LEU A 69 -0.56 -11.04 17.03
N PRO A 70 -0.86 -11.90 18.02
CA PRO A 70 -0.92 -13.36 17.81
C PRO A 70 -1.89 -13.78 16.72
N GLY A 71 -3.07 -13.12 16.66
CA GLY A 71 -4.08 -13.39 15.64
C GLY A 71 -3.72 -12.91 14.23
N ARG A 72 -2.60 -12.18 14.07
CA ARG A 72 -2.12 -11.64 12.79
C ARG A 72 -0.80 -12.26 12.33
N LEU A 73 -0.13 -13.02 13.19
CA LEU A 73 1.11 -13.71 12.83
C LEU A 73 0.82 -14.85 11.87
N THR A 74 1.62 -14.96 10.82
CA THR A 74 1.60 -16.13 9.92
C THR A 74 2.57 -17.19 10.42
N ASP A 75 2.43 -18.44 9.94
CA ASP A 75 3.38 -19.52 10.24
C ASP A 75 4.84 -19.15 9.93
N ARG A 76 5.05 -18.29 8.92
CA ARG A 76 6.39 -17.80 8.55
C ARG A 76 6.94 -16.86 9.61
N ASP A 77 6.09 -16.04 10.22
CA ASP A 77 6.48 -15.08 11.25
C ASP A 77 6.80 -15.78 12.57
N HIS A 78 6.02 -16.82 12.91
CA HIS A 78 6.32 -17.72 14.03
C HIS A 78 7.67 -18.43 13.85
N LYS A 79 7.93 -19.01 12.67
CA LYS A 79 9.22 -19.68 12.36
C LYS A 79 10.42 -18.72 12.40
N ARG A 80 10.21 -17.42 12.17
CA ARG A 80 11.25 -16.38 12.26
C ARG A 80 11.48 -15.88 13.68
N GLY A 81 10.70 -16.34 14.65
CA GLY A 81 10.77 -15.90 16.04
C GLY A 81 10.42 -14.42 16.20
N LEU A 82 9.47 -13.91 15.40
CA LEU A 82 9.09 -12.49 15.43
C LEU A 82 8.59 -12.07 16.82
N TRP A 83 7.86 -12.96 17.52
CA TRP A 83 7.38 -12.73 18.87
C TRP A 83 8.52 -12.49 19.86
N GLN A 84 9.52 -13.37 19.89
CA GLN A 84 10.67 -13.29 20.79
C GLN A 84 11.54 -12.07 20.51
N ARG A 85 11.54 -11.54 19.28
CA ARG A 85 12.25 -10.30 18.94
C ARG A 85 11.55 -9.06 19.46
N LEU A 86 10.22 -9.07 19.51
CA LEU A 86 9.40 -7.95 19.99
C LEU A 86 9.21 -7.98 21.51
N PHE A 87 9.16 -9.18 22.09
CA PHE A 87 8.96 -9.42 23.52
C PHE A 87 10.02 -10.40 24.04
N PRO A 88 11.29 -9.96 24.18
CA PRO A 88 12.38 -10.85 24.62
C PRO A 88 12.18 -11.38 26.05
N GLU A 89 11.48 -10.64 26.90
CA GLU A 89 11.12 -11.05 28.27
C GLU A 89 10.04 -12.14 28.32
N ASP A 90 9.31 -12.35 27.23
CA ASP A 90 8.19 -13.30 27.14
C ASP A 90 8.66 -14.63 26.54
N THR A 91 9.21 -15.48 27.41
CA THR A 91 9.81 -16.76 27.06
C THR A 91 8.79 -17.86 26.71
N GLY A 92 7.51 -17.65 27.00
CA GLY A 92 6.43 -18.63 26.79
C GLY A 92 5.76 -18.57 25.40
N GLY A 93 5.99 -17.49 24.65
CA GLY A 93 5.21 -17.21 23.44
C GLY A 93 3.81 -16.67 23.78
N PRO A 94 3.05 -16.23 22.76
CA PRO A 94 1.72 -15.68 23.00
C PRO A 94 0.81 -16.74 23.62
N SER A 95 0.26 -16.47 24.81
CA SER A 95 -0.75 -17.31 25.48
C SER A 95 -2.14 -17.12 24.89
#